data_AF-A0A397C270-F1
#
_entry.id   AF-A0A397C270-F1
#
_cell.length_a   1.000
_cell.length_b   1.000
_cell.length_c   1.000
_cell.angle_alpha   90.00
_cell.angle_beta   90.00
_cell.angle_gamma   90.00
#
_symmetry.space_group_name_H-M   'P 1'
#
loop_
_entity.id
_entity.type
_entity.pdbx_description
1 polymer ?
#
loop_
_entity_poly.entity_id
_entity_poly.type
_entity_poly.pdbx_seq_one_letter_code
_entity_poly.pdbx_strand_id
1 'polypeptide(L)'
;MSFFAGQCGAVVDAILVAGFEKIISALKLVHVPVAAIDEFLAIYKPVTRQYHSFCGPFDVHVARELAPTTLRGIYGHTNMQNAVHCTDSPEDGSLETQFFFRVLA
;
A
#
# COMPACT_ATOMS: atom_id res chain seq x y z
N MET A 1 -1.65 11.98 4.32
CA MET A 1 -0.43 11.44 3.68
C MET A 1 0.52 11.00 4.80
N SER A 2 0.54 9.71 5.13
CA SER A 2 1.30 9.17 6.28
C SER A 2 2.79 9.54 6.26
N PHE A 3 3.35 9.79 5.08
CA PHE A 3 4.70 10.35 4.93
C PHE A 3 4.87 11.74 5.56
N PHE A 4 4.01 12.71 5.21
CA PHE A 4 4.06 14.06 5.78
C PHE A 4 3.65 14.11 7.26
N ALA A 5 2.94 13.08 7.74
CA ALA A 5 2.62 12.92 9.15
C ALA A 5 3.75 12.24 9.96
N GLY A 6 4.87 11.87 9.34
CA GLY A 6 5.99 11.17 10.01
C GLY A 6 5.66 9.73 10.42
N GLN A 7 4.60 9.14 9.87
CA GLN A 7 4.09 7.82 10.27
C GLN A 7 4.69 6.66 9.48
N CYS A 8 5.52 6.93 8.46
CA CYS A 8 6.08 5.87 7.61
C CYS A 8 6.86 4.80 8.39
N GLY A 9 7.65 5.20 9.41
CA GLY A 9 8.36 4.24 10.26
C GLY A 9 7.40 3.29 10.97
N ALA A 10 6.36 3.83 11.62
CA ALA A 10 5.36 3.03 12.33
C ALA A 10 4.58 2.08 11.40
N VAL A 11 4.32 2.48 10.16
CA VAL A 11 3.69 1.60 9.15
C VAL A 11 4.62 0.46 8.76
N VAL A 12 5.91 0.75 8.52
CA VAL A 12 6.91 -0.28 8.19
C VAL A 12 7.10 -1.24 9.37
N ASP A 13 7.19 -0.73 10.60
CA ASP A 13 7.30 -1.53 11.81
C ASP A 13 6.09 -2.43 11.99
N ALA A 14 4.87 -1.92 11.76
CA ALA A 14 3.66 -2.72 11.81
C ALA A 14 3.69 -3.87 10.78
N ILE A 15 4.19 -3.63 9.56
CA ILE A 15 4.37 -4.68 8.54
C ILE A 15 5.38 -5.74 9.03
N LEU A 16 6.50 -5.31 9.62
CA LEU A 16 7.54 -6.22 10.11
C LEU A 16 7.05 -7.09 11.28
N VAL A 17 6.28 -6.51 12.20
CA VAL A 17 5.78 -7.19 13.42
C VAL A 17 4.60 -8.10 13.13
N ALA A 18 3.83 -7.88 12.06
CA ALA A 18 2.64 -8.65 11.71
C ALA A 18 2.89 -10.15 11.37
N GLY A 19 4.14 -10.62 11.49
CA GLY A 19 4.45 -12.04 11.31
C GLY A 19 4.44 -12.46 9.84
N PHE A 20 4.60 -11.53 8.89
CA PHE A 20 5.04 -11.89 7.55
C PHE A 20 6.49 -12.38 7.67
N GLU A 21 6.67 -13.66 8.03
CA GLU A 21 7.97 -14.28 8.36
C GLU A 21 8.97 -14.30 7.19
N LYS A 22 8.72 -13.58 6.08
CA LYS A 22 9.71 -13.27 5.05
C LYS A 22 9.65 -11.82 4.54
N ILE A 23 10.56 -11.03 5.11
CA ILE A 23 11.51 -10.10 4.46
C ILE A 23 10.88 -9.07 3.52
N ILE A 24 10.76 -7.81 3.96
CA ILE A 24 10.80 -6.68 3.02
C ILE A 24 12.08 -6.87 2.19
N SER A 25 11.96 -7.35 0.95
CA SER A 25 13.08 -7.76 0.12
C SER A 25 13.80 -6.57 -0.50
N ALA A 26 13.07 -5.47 -0.67
CA ALA A 26 13.60 -4.18 -1.10
C ALA A 26 12.69 -3.06 -0.59
N LEU A 27 13.27 -1.90 -0.28
CA LEU A 27 12.56 -0.69 0.09
C LEU A 27 13.17 0.47 -0.71
N LYS A 28 12.31 1.30 -1.31
CA LYS A 28 12.73 2.48 -2.09
C LYS A 28 11.84 3.66 -1.73
N LEU A 29 12.43 4.78 -1.36
CA LEU A 29 11.71 6.05 -1.26
C LEU A 29 11.87 6.79 -2.59
N VAL A 30 10.76 7.08 -3.25
CA VAL A 30 10.76 7.75 -4.57
C VAL A 30 9.75 8.87 -4.62
N HIS A 31 10.06 9.88 -5.43
CA HIS A 31 9.10 10.86 -5.88
C HIS A 31 8.64 10.47 -7.29
N VAL A 32 7.37 10.09 -7.45
CA VAL A 32 6.82 9.66 -8.74
C VAL A 32 6.39 10.90 -9.55
N PRO A 33 6.97 11.16 -10.72
CA PRO A 33 6.51 12.25 -11.59
C PRO A 33 5.13 11.91 -12.16
N VAL A 34 4.30 12.93 -12.40
CA VAL A 34 2.92 12.76 -12.91
C VAL A 34 2.89 11.98 -14.23
N ALA A 35 3.84 12.20 -15.14
CA ALA A 35 3.90 11.44 -16.38
C ALA A 35 4.06 9.91 -16.18
N ALA A 36 4.73 9.49 -15.10
CA ALA A 36 4.91 8.08 -14.79
C ALA A 36 3.70 7.48 -14.03
N ILE A 37 2.96 8.29 -13.25
CA ILE A 37 1.80 7.76 -12.52
C ILE A 37 0.66 7.37 -13.48
N ASP A 38 0.50 8.08 -14.59
CA ASP A 38 -0.52 7.77 -15.58
C ASP A 38 -0.28 6.39 -16.22
N GLU A 39 0.97 6.04 -16.51
CA GLU A 39 1.34 4.72 -17.02
C GLU A 39 1.09 3.61 -15.99
N PHE A 40 1.41 3.88 -14.71
CA PHE A 40 1.14 2.93 -13.62
C PHE A 40 -0.36 2.68 -13.42
N LEU A 41 -1.17 3.73 -13.44
CA LEU A 41 -2.62 3.63 -13.22
C LEU A 41 -3.39 3.10 -14.43
N ALA A 42 -2.82 3.16 -15.64
CA ALA A 42 -3.47 2.65 -16.86
C ALA A 42 -3.67 1.11 -16.85
N ILE A 43 -2.93 0.39 -16.01
CA ILE A 43 -2.98 -1.08 -15.91
C ILE A 43 -3.95 -1.53 -14.80
N TYR A 44 -4.46 -0.59 -13.99
CA TYR A 44 -5.16 -0.88 -12.75
C TYR A 44 -6.52 -1.58 -12.96
N LYS A 45 -6.68 -2.79 -12.43
CA LYS A 45 -7.93 -3.60 -12.42
C LYS A 45 -8.45 -3.77 -10.98
N PRO A 46 -9.73 -4.16 -10.77
CA PRO A 46 -10.33 -4.22 -9.43
C PRO A 46 -10.00 -5.50 -8.62
N VAL A 47 -10.22 -5.38 -7.30
CA VAL A 47 -9.46 -5.98 -6.19
C VAL A 47 -9.87 -7.40 -5.73
N THR A 48 -8.89 -8.27 -5.37
CA THR A 48 -9.11 -9.53 -4.61
C THR A 48 -8.20 -9.72 -3.36
N ARG A 49 -8.40 -10.81 -2.61
CA ARG A 49 -8.71 -10.81 -1.16
C ARG A 49 -7.53 -11.05 -0.18
N GLN A 50 -6.29 -11.28 -0.62
CA GLN A 50 -5.24 -11.84 0.28
C GLN A 50 -4.47 -10.83 1.16
N TYR A 51 -4.21 -9.59 0.70
CA TYR A 51 -3.61 -8.53 1.56
C TYR A 51 -4.65 -7.65 2.26
N HIS A 52 -5.92 -7.87 1.98
CA HIS A 52 -7.05 -7.11 2.51
C HIS A 52 -7.23 -7.25 4.02
N SER A 53 -6.91 -8.40 4.60
CA SER A 53 -7.09 -8.62 6.04
C SER A 53 -6.16 -7.73 6.87
N PHE A 54 -4.92 -7.53 6.43
CA PHE A 54 -3.94 -6.71 7.13
C PHE A 54 -4.05 -5.22 6.79
N CYS A 55 -4.26 -4.90 5.50
CA CYS A 55 -4.44 -3.51 5.09
C CYS A 55 -5.79 -2.95 5.55
N GLY A 56 -6.82 -3.79 5.64
CA GLY A 56 -8.20 -3.39 5.94
C GLY A 56 -9.01 -3.02 4.70
N PRO A 57 -10.33 -2.82 4.87
CA PRO A 57 -11.22 -2.32 3.82
C PRO A 57 -10.66 -1.06 3.14
N PHE A 58 -10.90 -0.90 1.83
CA PHE A 58 -10.46 0.28 1.09
C PHE A 58 -11.08 1.58 1.65
N ASP A 59 -12.36 1.52 2.00
CA ASP A 59 -13.04 2.64 2.64
C ASP A 59 -12.54 2.82 4.08
N VAL A 60 -12.00 4.00 4.37
CA VAL A 60 -11.36 4.30 5.66
C VAL A 60 -12.38 4.36 6.80
N HIS A 61 -13.62 4.77 6.54
CA HIS A 61 -14.66 4.78 7.57
C HIS A 61 -15.05 3.35 7.93
N VAL A 62 -15.25 2.50 6.90
CA VAL A 62 -15.51 1.07 7.11
C VAL A 62 -14.35 0.39 7.82
N ALA A 63 -13.10 0.71 7.46
CA ALA A 63 -11.92 0.16 8.10
C ALA A 63 -11.83 0.57 9.59
N ARG A 64 -12.13 1.82 9.94
CA ARG A 64 -12.13 2.28 11.34
C ARG A 64 -13.21 1.60 12.18
N GLU A 65 -14.38 1.35 11.61
CA GLU A 65 -15.50 0.79 12.35
C GLU A 65 -15.40 -0.72 12.48
N LEU A 66 -15.11 -1.43 11.38
CA LEU A 66 -15.16 -2.88 11.32
C LEU A 66 -13.81 -3.56 11.49
N ALA A 67 -12.70 -2.84 11.26
CA ALA A 67 -11.34 -3.40 11.31
C ALA A 67 -10.32 -2.39 11.87
N PRO A 68 -10.55 -1.81 13.06
CA PRO A 68 -9.79 -0.67 13.59
C PRO A 68 -8.29 -0.91 13.79
N THR A 69 -7.87 -2.18 13.84
CA THR A 69 -6.47 -2.58 14.03
C THR A 69 -5.70 -2.75 12.72
N THR A 70 -6.34 -2.58 11.57
CA THR A 70 -5.72 -2.67 10.24
C THR A 70 -4.98 -1.38 9.89
N LEU A 71 -4.06 -1.43 8.93
CA LEU A 71 -3.29 -0.25 8.53
C LEU A 71 -4.17 0.92 8.09
N ARG A 72 -5.22 0.66 7.30
CA ARG A 72 -6.18 1.69 6.86
C ARG A 72 -7.05 2.19 8.02
N GLY A 73 -7.38 1.33 8.98
CA GLY A 73 -8.12 1.71 10.19
C GLY A 73 -7.31 2.66 11.09
N ILE A 74 -6.01 2.38 11.27
CA ILE A 74 -5.11 3.15 12.16
C ILE A 74 -4.61 4.43 11.47
N TYR A 75 -4.13 4.33 10.23
CA TYR A 75 -3.36 5.39 9.56
C TYR A 75 -4.11 6.07 8.41
N GLY A 76 -5.23 5.51 7.95
CA GLY A 76 -6.03 6.10 6.88
C GLY A 76 -6.71 7.39 7.32
N HIS A 77 -6.83 8.36 6.41
CA HIS A 77 -7.53 9.63 6.63
C HIS A 77 -8.80 9.76 5.79
N THR A 78 -8.67 9.53 4.48
CA THR A 78 -9.75 9.54 3.48
C THR A 78 -9.53 8.39 2.50
N ASN A 79 -10.49 8.06 1.64
CA ASN A 79 -10.34 6.97 0.68
C ASN A 79 -9.19 7.21 -0.33
N MET A 80 -8.90 8.48 -0.66
CA MET A 80 -7.71 8.84 -1.46
C MET A 80 -6.42 8.90 -0.64
N GLN A 81 -6.52 9.07 0.69
CA GLN A 81 -5.40 9.13 1.62
C GLN A 81 -5.50 7.99 2.63
N ASN A 82 -5.57 6.76 2.13
CA ASN A 82 -5.81 5.54 2.91
C ASN A 82 -4.53 4.93 3.51
N ALA A 83 -3.42 5.68 3.54
CA ALA A 83 -2.10 5.30 4.04
C ALA A 83 -1.32 4.26 3.23
N VAL A 84 -1.96 3.20 2.74
CA VAL A 84 -1.28 2.09 2.06
C VAL A 84 -1.97 1.64 0.78
N HIS A 85 -1.14 1.43 -0.23
CA HIS A 85 -1.47 0.71 -1.45
C HIS A 85 -0.91 -0.72 -1.36
N CYS A 86 -1.67 -1.69 -1.84
CA CYS A 86 -1.25 -3.08 -1.93
C CYS A 86 -1.78 -3.66 -3.24
N THR A 87 -0.93 -4.39 -3.95
CA THR A 87 -1.35 -5.13 -5.14
C THR A 87 -2.46 -6.13 -4.79
N ASP A 88 -3.41 -6.27 -5.70
CA ASP A 88 -4.66 -7.00 -5.51
C ASP A 88 -4.80 -8.22 -6.44
N SER A 89 -3.80 -8.43 -7.30
CA SER A 89 -3.66 -9.56 -8.20
C SER A 89 -2.23 -10.15 -8.07
N PRO A 90 -2.09 -11.48 -7.93
CA PRO A 90 -0.79 -12.14 -7.99
C PRO A 90 -0.05 -11.88 -9.30
N GLU A 91 -0.80 -11.66 -10.39
CA GLU A 91 -0.26 -11.38 -11.72
C GLU A 91 0.29 -9.95 -11.80
N ASP A 92 -0.42 -8.97 -11.23
CA ASP A 92 -0.08 -7.55 -11.29
C ASP A 92 1.08 -7.17 -10.34
N GLY A 93 1.26 -7.89 -9.23
CA GLY A 93 2.33 -7.61 -8.27
C GLY A 93 3.74 -7.63 -8.89
N SER A 94 3.95 -8.47 -9.91
CA SER A 94 5.22 -8.55 -10.64
C SER A 94 5.46 -7.31 -11.54
N LEU A 95 4.39 -6.79 -12.16
CA LEU A 95 4.43 -5.60 -13.01
C LEU A 95 4.65 -4.35 -12.17
N GLU A 96 3.90 -4.19 -11.08
CA GLU A 96 4.04 -3.07 -10.15
C GLU A 96 5.46 -3.01 -9.56
N THR A 97 5.98 -4.15 -9.11
CA THR A 97 7.34 -4.23 -8.55
C THR A 97 8.39 -3.89 -9.60
N GLN A 98 8.26 -4.38 -10.84
CA GLN A 98 9.19 -4.03 -11.92
C GLN A 98 9.13 -2.54 -12.28
N PHE A 99 7.93 -1.95 -12.30
CA PHE A 99 7.77 -0.53 -12.54
C PHE A 99 8.57 0.29 -11.52
N PHE A 100 8.39 0.06 -10.22
CA PHE A 100 9.07 0.84 -9.18
C PHE A 100 10.57 0.55 -9.03
N PHE A 101 11.01 -0.69 -9.20
CA PHE A 101 12.39 -1.09 -8.94
C PHE A 101 13.27 -1.19 -10.20
N ARG A 102 12.71 -1.11 -11.41
CA ARG A 102 13.48 -1.14 -12.67
C ARG A 102 13.18 0.02 -13.62
N VAL A 103 11.92 0.40 -13.81
CA VAL A 103 11.54 1.45 -14.78
C VAL A 103 11.73 2.84 -14.17
N LEU A 104 11.21 3.06 -12.96
CA LEU A 104 11.40 4.27 -12.15
C LEU A 104 12.77 4.31 -11.44
N ALA A 105 13.75 3.52 -11.88
CA ALA A 105 15.05 3.32 -11.22
C ALA A 105 15.82 4.61 -11.01
#